data_AF-A0A383W8T6-F1
#
_entry.id   AF-A0A383W8T6-F1
#
_cell.length_a   1.000
_cell.length_b   1.000
_cell.length_c   1.000
_cell.angle_alpha   90.00
_cell.angle_beta   90.00
_cell.angle_gamma   90.00
#
_symmetry.space_group_name_H-M   'P 1'
#
loop_
_entity.id
_entity.type
_entity.pdbx_description
1 polymer ?
#
loop_
_entity_poly.entity_id
_entity_poly.type
_entity_poly.pdbx_seq_one_letter_code
_entity_poly.pdbx_strand_id
1 'polypeptide(L)'
;MTTALKKGPLPPEGYAEVLATMTQLNKVGQQLSGAEGVHAMADVTGFGLAGHPLEVARGSGLAAVVDFAKVPVMQHALAMAQQDTFLVP
;
A
#
# COMPACT_ATOMS: atom_id res chain seq x y z
N MET A 1 5.50 -1.68 -7.86
CA MET A 1 5.13 -2.55 -9.01
C MET A 1 4.48 -1.76 -10.15
N THR A 2 3.46 -0.92 -9.90
CA THR A 2 2.86 -0.06 -10.95
C THR A 2 3.85 0.92 -11.60
N THR A 3 4.80 1.46 -10.85
CA THR A 3 5.92 2.24 -11.42
C THR A 3 6.79 1.40 -12.35
N ALA A 4 7.06 0.14 -12.00
CA ALA A 4 7.80 -0.78 -12.87
C ALA A 4 7.00 -1.06 -14.16
N LEU A 5 5.68 -1.24 -14.07
CA LEU A 5 4.78 -1.38 -15.22
C LEU A 5 4.86 -0.18 -16.19
N LYS A 6 5.10 1.04 -15.69
CA LYS A 6 5.32 2.23 -16.54
C LYS A 6 6.65 2.20 -17.28
N LYS A 7 7.67 1.51 -16.74
CA LYS A 7 9.01 1.38 -17.34
C LYS A 7 9.13 0.17 -18.28
N GLY A 8 8.24 -0.82 -18.15
CA GLY A 8 8.21 -2.01 -19.00
C GLY A 8 7.19 -3.04 -18.51
N PRO A 9 6.89 -4.09 -19.30
CA PRO A 9 5.94 -5.11 -18.91
C PRO A 9 6.42 -5.87 -17.67
N LEU A 10 5.50 -6.14 -16.75
CA LEU A 10 5.76 -7.08 -15.66
C LEU A 10 5.69 -8.52 -16.20
N PRO A 11 6.38 -9.49 -15.56
CA PRO A 11 6.07 -10.90 -15.77
C PRO A 11 4.56 -11.16 -15.59
N PRO A 12 3.97 -12.14 -16.30
CA PRO A 12 2.53 -12.41 -16.24
C PRO A 12 1.98 -12.55 -14.82
N GLU A 13 2.72 -13.22 -13.94
CA GLU A 13 2.40 -13.40 -12.53
C GLU A 13 2.37 -12.07 -11.75
N GLY A 14 3.34 -11.19 -11.99
CA GLY A 14 3.39 -9.87 -11.37
C GLY A 14 2.29 -8.93 -11.87
N TYR A 15 1.91 -9.04 -13.15
CA TYR A 15 0.79 -8.29 -13.70
C TYR A 15 -0.55 -8.75 -13.13
N ALA A 16 -0.76 -10.07 -13.03
CA ALA A 16 -1.95 -10.65 -12.44
C ALA A 16 -2.10 -10.26 -10.95
N GLU A 17 -1.02 -10.27 -10.19
CA GLU A 17 -1.00 -9.85 -8.78
C GLU A 17 -1.41 -8.37 -8.62
N VAL A 18 -0.86 -7.48 -9.46
CA VAL A 18 -1.23 -6.05 -9.44
C VAL A 18 -2.69 -5.86 -9.80
N LEU A 19 -3.19 -6.52 -10.85
CA LEU A 19 -4.60 -6.42 -11.23
C LEU A 19 -5.51 -6.92 -10.12
N ALA A 20 -5.26 -8.11 -9.57
CA ALA A 20 -6.06 -8.68 -8.49
C ALA A 20 -6.12 -7.73 -7.28
N THR A 21 -4.97 -7.19 -6.87
CA THR A 21 -4.88 -6.27 -5.73
C THR A 21 -5.58 -4.93 -6.00
N MET A 22 -5.31 -4.31 -7.15
CA MET A 22 -5.83 -2.97 -7.45
C MET A 22 -7.31 -2.95 -7.84
N THR A 23 -7.88 -4.08 -8.25
CA THR A 23 -9.30 -4.19 -8.61
C THR A 23 -10.16 -4.71 -7.45
N GLN A 24 -9.55 -5.08 -6.33
CA GLN A 24 -10.27 -5.49 -5.14
C GLN A 24 -10.95 -4.30 -4.47
N LEU A 25 -12.27 -4.39 -4.28
CA LEU A 25 -13.03 -3.35 -3.62
C LEU A 25 -12.84 -3.39 -2.10
N ASN A 26 -12.55 -2.24 -1.49
CA ASN A 26 -12.41 -2.06 -0.04
C ASN A 26 -13.74 -2.11 0.73
N LYS A 27 -14.60 -3.11 0.46
CA LYS A 27 -15.90 -3.31 1.15
C LYS A 27 -15.75 -3.44 2.67
N VAL A 28 -14.60 -3.94 3.11
CA VAL A 28 -14.27 -4.08 4.53
C VAL A 28 -14.33 -2.74 5.27
N GLY A 29 -14.05 -1.62 4.60
CA GLY A 29 -14.13 -0.31 5.22
C GLY A 29 -15.55 0.02 5.68
N GLN A 30 -16.55 -0.25 4.85
CA GLN A 30 -17.95 -0.07 5.22
C GLN A 30 -18.37 -1.01 6.36
N GLN A 31 -17.85 -2.24 6.37
CA GLN A 31 -18.20 -3.23 7.40
C GLN A 31 -17.61 -2.85 8.77
N LEU A 32 -16.42 -2.25 8.80
CA LEU A 32 -15.70 -1.93 10.04
C LEU A 32 -15.97 -0.51 10.54
N SER A 33 -16.46 0.41 9.69
CA SER A 33 -16.61 1.82 10.07
C SER A 33 -17.56 2.07 11.25
N GLY A 34 -18.47 1.14 11.54
CA GLY A 34 -19.39 1.23 12.67
C GLY A 34 -18.92 0.52 13.95
N ALA A 35 -17.74 -0.10 13.94
CA ALA A 35 -17.23 -0.81 15.10
C ALA A 35 -16.70 0.18 16.16
N GLU A 36 -17.08 -0.01 17.42
CA GLU A 36 -16.76 0.89 18.54
C GLU A 36 -15.25 1.19 18.69
N GLY A 37 -14.38 0.23 18.36
CA GLY A 37 -12.92 0.39 18.44
C GLY A 37 -12.25 1.05 17.23
N VAL A 38 -13.00 1.45 16.19
CA VAL A 38 -12.44 2.08 14.99
C VAL A 38 -12.54 3.60 15.11
N HIS A 39 -11.41 4.23 15.45
CA HIS A 39 -11.33 5.69 15.64
C HIS A 39 -10.93 6.45 14.36
N ALA A 40 -10.23 5.78 13.44
CA ALA A 40 -9.80 6.34 12.18
C ALA A 40 -9.71 5.21 11.14
N MET A 41 -9.98 5.56 9.88
CA MET A 41 -9.86 4.67 8.74
C MET A 41 -9.44 5.47 7.51
N ALA A 42 -8.41 5.01 6.82
CA ALA A 42 -7.90 5.61 5.59
C ALA A 42 -7.44 4.50 4.65
N ASP A 43 -7.54 4.73 3.34
CA ASP A 43 -6.99 3.87 2.32
C ASP A 43 -5.56 4.27 1.96
N VAL A 44 -4.70 3.29 1.68
CA VAL A 44 -3.30 3.54 1.30
C VAL A 44 -3.21 3.63 -0.22
N THR A 45 -2.95 4.83 -0.72
CA THR A 45 -2.83 5.13 -2.16
C THR A 45 -1.48 5.81 -2.49
N GLY A 46 -1.46 6.87 -3.32
CA GLY A 46 -0.27 7.41 -3.98
C GLY A 46 0.91 7.79 -3.07
N PHE A 47 0.65 8.25 -1.85
CA PHE A 47 1.70 8.57 -0.86
C PHE A 47 2.24 7.35 -0.10
N GLY A 48 1.66 6.17 -0.33
CA GLY A 48 2.08 4.91 0.24
C GLY A 48 1.91 4.83 1.76
N LEU A 49 2.38 3.70 2.31
CA LEU A 49 2.26 3.38 3.73
C LEU A 49 3.10 4.31 4.64
N ALA A 50 4.08 5.03 4.10
CA ALA A 50 4.82 6.03 4.88
C ALA A 50 4.05 7.36 5.01
N GLY A 51 3.20 7.69 4.03
CA GLY A 51 2.46 8.95 3.99
C GLY A 51 1.12 8.89 4.73
N HIS A 52 0.27 7.92 4.37
CA HIS A 52 -1.11 7.86 4.87
C HIS A 52 -1.23 7.73 6.41
N PRO A 53 -0.48 6.82 7.08
CA PRO A 53 -0.46 6.77 8.54
C PRO A 53 0.07 8.06 9.19
N LEU A 54 0.98 8.78 8.53
CA LEU A 54 1.49 10.06 9.02
C LEU A 54 0.41 11.14 8.98
N GLU A 55 -0.44 11.16 7.95
CA GLU A 55 -1.60 12.08 7.89
C GLU A 55 -2.58 11.83 9.03
N VAL A 56 -2.92 10.56 9.29
CA VAL A 56 -3.78 10.17 10.42
C VAL A 56 -3.14 10.56 11.75
N ALA A 57 -1.88 10.20 11.96
CA ALA A 57 -1.15 10.50 13.20
C ALA A 57 -1.10 12.00 13.48
N ARG A 58 -0.82 12.83 12.46
CA ARG A 58 -0.82 14.30 12.58
C ARG A 58 -2.20 14.85 12.92
N GLY A 59 -3.25 14.39 12.22
CA GLY A 59 -4.62 14.80 12.49
C GLY A 59 -5.09 14.45 13.91
N SER A 60 -4.53 13.40 14.50
CA SER A 60 -4.82 12.96 15.87
C SER A 60 -3.88 13.52 16.94
N GLY A 61 -2.81 14.24 16.57
CA GLY A 61 -1.77 14.66 17.53
C GLY A 61 -0.99 13.50 18.15
N LEU A 62 -0.89 12.38 17.44
CA LEU A 62 -0.25 11.12 17.87
C LEU A 62 0.95 10.77 16.98
N ALA A 63 1.59 9.64 17.29
CA ALA A 63 2.61 9.02 16.45
C ALA A 63 2.16 7.63 15.99
N ALA A 64 2.57 7.24 14.78
CA ALA A 64 2.37 5.89 14.25
C ALA A 64 3.69 5.10 14.34
N VAL A 65 3.62 3.88 14.88
CA VAL A 65 4.73 2.93 14.90
C VAL A 65 4.38 1.76 13.99
N VAL A 66 5.23 1.49 13.01
CA VAL A 66 5.04 0.39 12.05
C VAL A 66 6.15 -0.63 12.22
N ASP A 67 5.79 -1.86 12.56
CA ASP A 67 6.69 -3.00 12.51
C ASP A 67 6.81 -3.47 11.06
N PHE A 68 7.90 -3.08 10.40
CA PHE A 68 8.11 -3.35 8.98
C PHE A 68 8.11 -4.85 8.66
N ALA A 69 8.56 -5.70 9.59
CA ALA A 69 8.58 -7.15 9.40
C ALA A 69 7.17 -7.76 9.30
N LYS A 70 6.13 -7.05 9.76
CA LYS A 70 4.72 -7.48 9.69
C LYS A 70 3.94 -6.86 8.55
N VAL A 71 4.55 -5.97 7.77
CA VAL A 71 3.88 -5.33 6.64
C VAL A 71 3.74 -6.36 5.51
N PRO A 72 2.51 -6.72 5.10
CA PRO A 72 2.32 -7.60 3.96
C PRO A 72 2.81 -6.89 2.70
N VAL A 73 3.61 -7.59 1.91
CA VAL A 73 4.12 -7.10 0.63
C VAL A 73 3.67 -8.05 -0.48
N MET A 74 3.35 -7.48 -1.64
CA MET A 74 3.17 -8.26 -2.86
C MET A 74 4.45 -9.06 -3.15
N GLN A 75 4.30 -10.30 -3.58
CA GLN A 75 5.38 -11.28 -3.74
C GLN A 75 6.52 -10.72 -4.62
N HIS A 76 6.17 -10.03 -5.70
CA HIS A 76 7.14 -9.50 -6.66
C HIS A 76 7.61 -8.07 -6.33
N ALA A 77 7.04 -7.42 -5.32
CA ALA A 77 7.32 -6.02 -5.02
C ALA A 77 8.76 -5.77 -4.55
N LEU A 78 9.28 -6.61 -3.66
CA LEU A 78 10.62 -6.44 -3.10
C LEU A 78 11.71 -6.65 -4.16
N ALA A 79 11.60 -7.72 -4.96
CA ALA A 79 12.55 -7.99 -6.03
C ALA A 79 12.62 -6.83 -7.03
N MET A 80 11.47 -6.28 -7.43
CA MET A 80 11.44 -5.10 -8.30
C MET A 80 12.02 -3.87 -7.63
N ALA A 81 11.77 -3.67 -6.33
CA ALA A 81 12.30 -2.52 -5.58
C ALA A 81 13.83 -2.45 -5.61
N GLN A 82 14.49 -3.60 -5.63
CA GLN A 82 15.95 -3.73 -5.66
C GLN A 82 16.57 -3.56 -7.05
N GLN A 83 15.79 -3.61 -8.13
CA GLN A 83 16.28 -3.55 -9.51
C GLN A 83 16.47 -2.11 -10.04
N ASP A 84 16.73 -1.12 -9.16
CA ASP A 84 16.81 0.32 -9.46
C ASP A 84 15.64 0.88 -10.28
N THR A 85 14.52 0.16 -10.35
CA THR A 85 13.35 0.54 -11.14
C THR A 85 12.63 1.75 -10.52
N PHE A 86 13.00 2.14 -9.30
CA PHE A 86 12.38 3.19 -8.49
C PHE A 86 13.24 4.45 -8.34
N LEU A 87 14.50 4.43 -8.78
CA LEU A 87 15.26 5.67 -8.93
C LEU A 87 14.71 6.41 -10.16
N VAL A 88 14.07 7.54 -9.89
CA VAL A 88 13.90 8.62 -10.88
C VAL A 88 15.21 9.42 -10.79
N PRO A 89 15.83 9.82 -11.91
CA PRO A 89 17.00 10.71 -11.86
C PRO A 89 16.70 12.00 -11.10
#